data_AF-A0A536DT86-F1
#
_entry.id   AF-A0A536DT86-F1
#
_cell.length_a   1.000
_cell.length_b   1.000
_cell.length_c   1.000
_cell.angle_alpha   90.00
_cell.angle_beta   90.00
_cell.angle_gamma   90.00
#
_symmetry.space_group_name_H-M   'P 1'
#
loop_
_entity.id
_entity.type
_entity.pdbx_description
1 polymer ?
#
loop_
_entity_poly.entity_id
_entity_poly.type
_entity_poly.pdbx_seq_one_letter_code
_entity_poly.pdbx_strand_id
1 'polypeptide(L)'
;GVPPPPGATVFEQMQALARDDSLRKLLLREPRGSVAVHANLVVPSHRPDCDAGFIIMEPTEYPPMSGSNTICVATVLLETGMVAMREPETTLRLEAPAGVIEVHAECRDG
;
A
#
# COMPACT_ATOMS: atom_id res chain seq x y z
N GLY A 1 2.42 -9.72 12.79
CA GLY A 1 2.22 -8.70 11.73
C GLY A 1 2.18 -7.31 12.35
N VAL A 2 2.01 -6.28 11.53
CA VAL A 2 1.78 -4.89 11.99
C VAL A 2 0.26 -4.70 12.11
N PRO A 3 -0.29 -4.29 13.27
CA PRO A 3 -1.71 -3.97 13.37
C PRO A 3 -2.03 -2.72 12.53
N PRO A 4 -3.26 -2.57 12.00
CA PRO A 4 -3.66 -1.35 11.31
C PRO A 4 -3.40 -0.12 12.20
N PRO A 5 -2.77 0.95 11.68
CA PRO A 5 -2.58 2.17 12.45
C PRO A 5 -3.92 2.79 12.87
N PRO A 6 -3.96 3.59 13.94
CA PRO A 6 -5.19 4.27 14.33
C PRO A 6 -5.58 5.33 13.29
N GLY A 7 -6.87 5.38 12.97
CA GLY A 7 -7.45 6.32 12.00
C GLY A 7 -8.65 5.70 11.28
N ALA A 8 -9.63 6.55 10.96
CA ALA A 8 -10.84 6.18 10.21
C ALA A 8 -10.63 6.26 8.68
N THR A 9 -9.53 6.86 8.23
CA THR A 9 -9.14 6.93 6.82
C THR A 9 -7.68 6.50 6.66
N VAL A 10 -7.30 6.03 5.46
CA VAL A 10 -5.89 5.71 5.16
C VAL A 10 -4.99 6.94 5.35
N PHE A 11 -5.51 8.14 5.10
CA PHE A 11 -4.79 9.39 5.37
C PHE A 11 -4.51 9.62 6.86
N GLU A 12 -5.50 9.41 7.74
CA GLU A 12 -5.30 9.51 9.19
C GLU A 12 -4.31 8.45 9.72
N GLN A 13 -4.38 7.23 9.17
CA GLN A 13 -3.45 6.15 9.49
C GLN A 13 -2.02 6.48 9.05
N MET A 14 -1.84 7.04 7.85
CA MET A 14 -0.55 7.55 7.37
C MET A 14 -0.02 8.63 8.32
N GLN A 15 -0.85 9.59 8.75
CA GLN A 15 -0.43 10.60 9.71
C GLN A 15 -0.05 10.01 11.07
N ALA A 16 -0.74 8.97 11.53
CA ALA A 16 -0.39 8.28 12.77
C ALA A 16 1.00 7.65 12.69
N LEU A 17 1.32 6.98 11.58
CA LEU A 17 2.66 6.44 11.33
C LEU A 17 3.72 7.54 11.15
N ALA A 18 3.38 8.67 10.51
CA ALA A 18 4.30 9.78 10.38
C ALA A 18 4.65 10.44 11.73
N ARG A 19 3.69 10.47 12.67
CA ARG A 19 3.91 10.93 14.05
C ARG A 19 4.83 9.99 14.84
N ASP A 20 4.67 8.67 14.67
CA ASP A 20 5.51 7.64 15.28
C ASP A 20 6.31 6.88 14.20
N ASP A 21 7.31 7.57 13.65
CA ASP A 21 8.14 7.14 12.52
C ASP A 21 9.01 5.88 12.76
N SER A 22 8.72 5.15 13.84
CA SER A 22 9.45 3.96 14.27
C SER A 22 9.38 2.83 13.25
N LEU A 23 8.22 2.59 12.62
CA LEU A 23 8.04 1.49 11.65
C LEU A 23 8.88 1.69 10.39
N ARG A 24 8.79 2.87 9.75
CA ARG A 24 9.58 3.19 8.55
C ARG A 24 11.08 3.16 8.84
N LYS A 25 11.52 3.70 9.98
CA LYS A 25 12.93 3.61 10.39
C LYS A 25 13.37 2.16 10.58
N LEU A 26 12.54 1.32 11.19
CA LEU A 26 12.85 -0.09 11.39
C LEU A 26 13.00 -0.84 10.06
N LEU A 27 12.11 -0.59 9.10
CA LEU A 27 12.06 -1.31 7.83
C LEU A 27 13.07 -0.79 6.80
N LEU A 28 13.24 0.53 6.69
CA LEU A 28 13.99 1.15 5.59
C LEU A 28 15.43 1.47 5.94
N ARG A 29 15.81 1.55 7.22
CA ARG A 29 17.20 1.81 7.59
C ARG A 29 18.01 0.53 7.68
N GLU A 30 19.32 0.68 7.49
CA GLU A 30 20.28 -0.37 7.81
C GLU A 30 20.12 -0.81 9.28
N PRO A 31 20.28 -2.12 9.56
CA PRO A 31 20.76 -3.18 8.68
C PRO A 31 19.67 -3.93 7.89
N ARG A 32 18.41 -3.48 7.94
CA ARG A 32 17.26 -4.21 7.34
C ARG A 32 16.91 -3.71 5.95
N GLY A 33 16.97 -2.40 5.76
CA GLY A 33 16.73 -1.74 4.48
C GLY A 33 17.96 -0.98 3.99
N SER A 34 17.75 -0.14 3.00
CA SER A 34 18.73 0.81 2.48
C SER A 34 18.03 2.06 1.95
N VAL A 35 18.80 3.08 1.60
CA VAL A 35 18.28 4.34 1.02
C VAL A 35 17.51 4.15 -0.29
N ALA A 36 17.63 2.99 -0.95
CA ALA A 36 16.92 2.68 -2.20
C ALA A 36 15.62 1.90 -1.98
N VAL A 37 15.36 1.43 -0.76
CA VAL A 37 14.19 0.59 -0.45
C VAL A 37 12.99 1.46 -0.08
N HIS A 38 11.84 1.05 -0.60
CA HIS A 38 10.53 1.56 -0.25
C HIS A 38 9.73 0.41 0.36
N ALA A 39 8.78 0.70 1.24
CA ALA A 39 7.90 -0.30 1.81
C ALA A 39 6.45 0.15 1.71
N ASN A 40 5.54 -0.81 1.58
CA ASN A 40 4.11 -0.57 1.55
C ASN A 40 3.45 -1.37 2.66
N LEU A 41 2.69 -0.69 3.52
CA LEU A 41 1.84 -1.35 4.50
C LEU A 41 0.44 -1.50 3.90
N VAL A 42 0.06 -2.74 3.55
CA VAL A 42 -1.32 -3.06 3.16
C VAL A 42 -2.20 -3.06 4.40
N VAL A 43 -3.32 -2.36 4.33
CA VAL A 43 -4.30 -2.20 5.42
C VAL A 43 -5.70 -2.47 4.90
N PRO A 44 -6.67 -2.84 5.77
CA PRO A 44 -8.08 -2.82 5.38
C PRO A 44 -8.48 -1.41 4.92
N SER A 45 -9.22 -1.30 3.82
CA SER A 45 -9.90 -0.05 3.49
C SER A 45 -11.13 0.12 4.39
N HIS A 46 -11.39 1.35 4.82
CA HIS A 46 -12.64 1.69 5.51
C HIS A 46 -13.77 1.97 4.53
N ARG A 47 -13.47 1.96 3.23
CA ARG A 47 -14.44 2.13 2.17
C ARG A 47 -14.90 0.75 1.67
N PRO A 48 -16.21 0.49 1.59
CA PRO A 48 -16.73 -0.79 1.11
C PRO A 48 -16.53 -1.00 -0.40
N ASP A 49 -16.09 0.05 -1.09
CA ASP A 49 -15.94 0.09 -2.54
C ASP A 49 -14.48 -0.04 -2.99
N CYS A 50 -13.56 -0.32 -2.07
CA CYS A 50 -12.14 -0.53 -2.30
C CYS A 50 -11.72 -1.93 -1.85
N ASP A 51 -10.85 -2.58 -2.62
CA ASP A 51 -10.36 -3.93 -2.35
C ASP A 51 -9.34 -3.93 -1.20
N ALA A 52 -8.53 -2.87 -1.10
CA ALA A 52 -7.54 -2.69 -0.04
C ALA A 52 -7.17 -1.21 0.12
N GLY A 53 -6.61 -0.87 1.29
CA GLY A 53 -5.85 0.36 1.49
C GLY A 53 -4.35 0.08 1.54
N PHE A 54 -3.54 1.09 1.27
CA PHE A 54 -2.09 0.97 1.45
C PHE A 54 -1.45 2.30 1.87
N ILE A 55 -0.38 2.20 2.66
CA ILE A 55 0.41 3.34 3.12
C ILE A 55 1.84 3.17 2.64
N ILE A 56 2.33 4.18 1.93
CA ILE A 56 3.67 4.18 1.35
C ILE A 56 4.67 4.71 2.40
N MET A 57 5.81 4.04 2.48
CA MET A 57 6.96 4.41 3.28
C MET A 57 8.16 4.61 2.35
N GLU A 58 8.58 5.85 2.18
CA GLU A 58 9.77 6.22 1.40
C GLU A 58 10.96 6.54 2.32
N PRO A 59 12.20 6.65 1.79
CA PRO A 59 13.39 6.86 2.62
C PRO A 59 13.35 8.10 3.50
N THR A 60 12.54 9.11 3.16
CA THR A 60 12.43 10.38 3.89
C THR A 60 11.04 10.68 4.44
N GLU A 61 9.97 10.09 3.90
CA GLU A 61 8.60 10.51 4.19
C GLU A 61 7.56 9.41 4.01
N TYR A 62 6.30 9.74 4.32
CA TYR A 62 5.11 8.99 3.96
C TYR A 62 4.32 9.82 2.94
N PRO A 63 4.50 9.60 1.63
CA PRO A 63 3.87 10.43 0.62
C PRO A 63 2.40 10.04 0.46
N PRO A 64 1.54 10.98 0.03
CA PRO A 64 0.14 10.68 -0.24
C PRO A 64 -0.09 9.70 -1.41
N MET A 65 0.83 9.64 -2.38
CA MET A 65 0.75 8.77 -3.56
C MET A 65 2.14 8.53 -4.15
N SER A 66 2.38 7.35 -4.73
CA SER A 66 3.61 6.98 -5.44
C SER A 66 3.29 5.92 -6.50
N GLY A 67 3.45 6.25 -7.78
CA GLY A 67 2.97 5.41 -8.89
C GLY A 67 3.65 4.04 -8.97
N SER A 68 4.97 3.98 -8.77
CA SER A 68 5.71 2.71 -8.74
C SER A 68 5.25 1.80 -7.60
N ASN A 69 5.05 2.37 -6.41
CA ASN A 69 4.56 1.62 -5.26
C ASN A 69 3.12 1.14 -5.44
N THR A 70 2.23 1.93 -6.07
CA THR A 70 0.88 1.48 -6.43
C THR A 70 0.92 0.27 -7.34
N ILE A 71 1.77 0.26 -8.37
CA ILE A 71 1.96 -0.89 -9.26
C ILE A 71 2.43 -2.11 -8.45
N CYS A 72 3.45 -1.96 -7.60
CA CYS A 72 3.93 -3.05 -6.76
C CYS A 72 2.85 -3.62 -5.83
N VAL A 73 2.05 -2.75 -5.21
CA VAL A 73 0.94 -3.18 -4.33
C VAL A 73 -0.11 -3.95 -5.13
N ALA A 74 -0.54 -3.43 -6.28
CA ALA A 74 -1.52 -4.11 -7.13
C ALA A 74 -1.02 -5.49 -7.58
N THR A 75 0.24 -5.59 -8.03
CA THR A 75 0.85 -6.86 -8.40
C THR A 75 0.86 -7.84 -7.22
N VAL A 76 1.32 -7.42 -6.04
CA VAL A 76 1.35 -8.30 -4.85
C VAL A 76 -0.06 -8.75 -4.46
N LEU A 77 -1.04 -7.85 -4.48
CA LEU A 77 -2.42 -8.19 -4.12
C LEU A 77 -3.00 -9.29 -5.03
N LEU A 78 -2.72 -9.22 -6.34
CA LEU A 78 -3.20 -10.20 -7.30
C LEU A 78 -2.40 -11.50 -7.26
N GLU A 79 -1.07 -11.43 -7.40
CA GLU A 79 -0.22 -12.63 -7.53
C GLU A 79 -0.19 -13.48 -6.25
N THR A 80 -0.47 -12.89 -5.09
CA THR A 80 -0.59 -13.64 -3.82
C THR A 80 -2.01 -14.13 -3.53
N GLY A 81 -2.99 -13.77 -4.37
CA GLY A 81 -4.40 -14.12 -4.18
C GLY A 81 -5.08 -13.38 -3.03
N MET A 82 -4.50 -12.29 -2.51
CA MET A 82 -5.16 -11.41 -1.53
C MET A 82 -6.41 -10.75 -2.15
N VAL A 83 -6.34 -10.44 -3.45
CA VAL A 83 -7.47 -10.07 -4.29
C VAL A 83 -7.55 -11.10 -5.42
N ALA A 84 -8.77 -11.59 -5.71
CA ALA A 84 -8.96 -12.60 -6.74
C ALA A 84 -8.66 -12.04 -8.14
N MET A 85 -7.68 -12.61 -8.83
CA MET A 85 -7.36 -12.25 -10.22
C MET A 85 -8.44 -12.73 -11.20
N ARG A 86 -8.70 -11.92 -12.22
CA ARG A 86 -9.58 -12.18 -13.36
C ARG A 86 -8.83 -11.89 -14.66
N GLU A 87 -8.92 -12.80 -15.62
CA GLU A 87 -8.28 -12.66 -16.93
C GLU A 87 -9.30 -12.24 -18.00
N PRO A 88 -8.89 -11.48 -19.05
CA PRO A 88 -7.52 -10.99 -19.30
C PRO A 88 -7.18 -9.68 -18.57
N GLU A 89 -8.13 -9.09 -17.86
CA GLU A 89 -7.94 -7.85 -17.10
C GLU A 89 -8.64 -7.93 -15.74
N THR A 90 -7.95 -7.51 -14.68
CA THR A 90 -8.53 -7.27 -13.37
C THR A 90 -8.58 -5.78 -13.06
N THR A 91 -9.75 -5.27 -12.69
CA THR A 91 -9.90 -3.92 -12.13
C THR A 91 -9.84 -3.98 -10.60
N LEU A 92 -8.95 -3.18 -9.99
CA LEU A 92 -8.87 -3.02 -8.53
C LEU A 92 -9.15 -1.56 -8.16
N ARG A 93 -9.75 -1.35 -7.00
CA ARG A 93 -9.90 -0.03 -6.39
C ARG A 93 -9.12 0.02 -5.08
N LEU A 94 -8.04 0.79 -5.07
CA LEU A 94 -7.11 0.88 -3.94
C LEU A 94 -7.25 2.24 -3.26
N GLU A 95 -7.35 2.25 -1.92
CA GLU A 95 -7.35 3.47 -1.13
C GLU A 95 -5.91 3.86 -0.74
N ALA A 96 -5.37 4.88 -1.41
CA ALA A 96 -4.13 5.53 -1.00
C ALA A 96 -4.43 6.71 -0.04
N PRO A 97 -3.44 7.28 0.67
CA PRO A 97 -3.68 8.45 1.50
C PRO A 97 -4.16 9.68 0.70
N ALA A 98 -3.84 9.78 -0.59
CA ALA A 98 -4.35 10.82 -1.49
C ALA A 98 -5.79 10.59 -1.98
N GLY A 99 -6.37 9.40 -1.75
CA GLY A 99 -7.69 9.02 -2.25
C GLY A 99 -7.69 7.69 -2.99
N VAL A 100 -8.84 7.37 -3.60
CA VAL A 100 -9.05 6.12 -4.32
C VAL A 100 -8.38 6.16 -5.69
N ILE A 101 -7.69 5.07 -6.04
CA ILE A 101 -7.06 4.83 -7.33
C ILE A 101 -7.71 3.60 -7.96
N GLU A 102 -8.13 3.72 -9.22
CA GLU A 102 -8.58 2.59 -10.03
C GLU A 102 -7.39 2.06 -10.84
N VAL A 103 -7.13 0.76 -10.72
CA VAL A 103 -6.03 0.06 -11.39
C VAL A 103 -6.62 -0.94 -12.36
N HIS A 104 -6.18 -0.89 -13.62
CA HIS A 104 -6.45 -1.91 -14.63
C HIS A 104 -5.18 -2.74 -14.82
N ALA A 105 -5.21 -3.98 -14.37
CA ALA A 105 -4.09 -4.91 -14.49
C ALA A 105 -4.36 -5.90 -15.63
N GLU A 106 -3.46 -5.94 -16.61
CA GLU A 106 -3.44 -7.02 -17.59
C GLU A 106 -2.96 -8.31 -16.92
N CYS A 107 -3.75 -9.36 -17.03
CA CYS A 107 -3.60 -10.60 -16.26
C CYS A 107 -3.55 -11.80 -17.20
N ARG A 108 -2.60 -12.69 -16.97
CA ARG A 108 -2.44 -13.94 -17.72
C ARG A 108 -1.67 -14.96 -16.89
N ASP A 109 -2.13 -16.20 -16.94
CA ASP A 109 -1.51 -17.37 -16.32
C ASP A 109 -1.56 -17.34 -14.76
N GLY A 110 -2.58 -16.71 -14.17
CA GLY A 110 -2.96 -16.90 -12.76
C GLY A 110 -3.09 -15.66 -11.90
#